data_AF-A0A2N2LIF6-F1
#
_entry.id   AF-A0A2N2LIF6-F1
#
_cell.length_a   1.000
_cell.length_b   1.000
_cell.length_c   1.000
_cell.angle_alpha   90.00
_cell.angle_beta   90.00
_cell.angle_gamma   90.00
#
_symmetry.space_group_name_H-M   'P 1'
#
loop_
_entity.id
_entity.type
_entity.pdbx_description
1 polymer ?
#
loop_
_entity_poly.entity_id
_entity_poly.type
_entity_poly.pdbx_seq_one_letter_code
_entity_poly.pdbx_strand_id
1 'polypeptide(L)'
;GVNTMIYREDEIRRIALRAFELARTRKKSLLSVDKANVLESTELWRSVVTETGRDYPDIELKHMYVDNCAMQLIRNPSQFDVIVTTNLFGDILSDEAAMLTGSIGMLPSASLGETKALYEPIHGSAPDIAGKNIANPLATILSVAMMLRHSLNLPQEASLIEKSVAGVLKEGWRTQDIYSTGSRLAGTEEMGNAVVRKLGSSDF
;
A
#
# COMPACT_ATOMS: atom_id res chain seq x y z
N GLY A 1 -16.01 8.59 -26.67
CA GLY A 1 -16.79 8.60 -25.42
C GLY A 1 -16.45 9.84 -24.62
N VAL A 2 -17.19 10.13 -23.55
CA VAL A 2 -16.90 11.21 -22.60
C VAL A 2 -16.95 10.62 -21.19
N ASN A 3 -16.05 11.08 -20.31
CA ASN A 3 -16.00 10.70 -18.90
C ASN A 3 -16.11 11.95 -18.03
N THR A 4 -16.59 11.80 -16.79
CA THR A 4 -16.76 12.89 -15.84
C THR A 4 -16.00 12.58 -14.55
N MET A 5 -15.15 13.51 -14.11
CA MET A 5 -14.48 13.45 -12.81
C MET A 5 -15.24 14.33 -11.82
N ILE A 6 -15.90 13.72 -10.84
CA ILE A 6 -16.71 14.41 -9.84
C ILE A 6 -16.38 13.89 -8.44
N TYR A 7 -16.37 14.81 -7.48
CA TYR A 7 -16.26 14.52 -6.05
C TYR A 7 -17.23 15.41 -5.28
N ARG A 8 -17.84 14.86 -4.23
CA ARG A 8 -18.55 15.63 -3.22
C ARG A 8 -17.70 15.82 -1.97
N GLU A 9 -18.02 16.85 -1.19
CA GLU A 9 -17.26 17.16 0.03
C GLU A 9 -17.23 16.02 1.04
N ASP A 10 -18.35 15.32 1.23
CA ASP A 10 -18.45 14.15 2.12
C ASP A 10 -17.55 12.99 1.66
N GLU A 11 -17.44 12.80 0.34
CA GLU A 11 -16.57 11.78 -0.25
C GLU A 11 -15.09 12.09 -0.09
N ILE A 12 -14.71 13.36 -0.14
CA ILE A 12 -13.33 13.81 0.10
C ILE A 12 -13.02 13.75 1.60
N ARG A 13 -13.94 14.24 2.43
CA ARG A 13 -13.77 14.29 3.89
C ARG A 13 -13.57 12.89 4.47
N ARG A 14 -14.36 11.89 4.04
CA ARG A 14 -14.21 10.51 4.54
C ARG A 14 -12.81 9.93 4.29
N ILE A 15 -12.22 10.16 3.12
CA ILE A 15 -10.90 9.60 2.77
C ILE A 15 -9.77 10.41 3.40
N ALA A 16 -9.94 11.74 3.50
CA ALA A 16 -9.02 12.62 4.21
C ALA A 16 -8.88 12.20 5.69
N LEU A 17 -9.99 12.01 6.39
CA LEU A 17 -9.98 11.55 7.79
C LEU A 17 -9.19 10.25 7.96
N ARG A 18 -9.42 9.27 7.08
CA ARG A 18 -8.68 8.00 7.11
C ARG A 18 -7.19 8.19 6.87
N ALA A 19 -6.80 9.06 5.94
CA ALA A 19 -5.41 9.35 5.65
C ALA A 19 -4.70 10.06 6.81
N PHE A 20 -5.38 10.99 7.50
CA PHE A 20 -4.86 11.65 8.69
C PHE A 20 -4.67 10.67 9.87
N GLU A 21 -5.66 9.81 10.14
CA GLU A 21 -5.53 8.77 11.18
C GLU A 21 -4.41 7.77 10.84
N LEU A 22 -4.25 7.43 9.56
CA LEU A 22 -3.12 6.59 9.12
C LEU A 22 -1.78 7.31 9.38
N ALA A 23 -1.66 8.59 9.03
CA ALA A 23 -0.45 9.38 9.26
C ALA A 23 -0.09 9.48 10.75
N ARG A 24 -1.09 9.56 11.65
CA ARG A 24 -0.88 9.56 13.11
C ARG A 24 -0.15 8.33 13.64
N THR A 25 -0.38 7.17 13.01
CA THR A 25 0.25 5.91 13.40
C THR A 25 1.62 5.69 12.74
N ARG A 26 2.11 6.67 11.97
CA ARG A 26 3.34 6.60 11.18
C ARG A 26 4.27 7.78 11.50
N LYS A 27 4.85 8.44 10.48
CA LYS A 27 5.79 9.56 10.65
C LYS A 27 5.10 10.91 10.84
N LYS A 28 3.76 10.93 10.97
CA LYS A 28 2.95 12.14 11.14
C LYS A 28 3.09 13.15 10.01
N SER A 29 3.22 12.66 8.77
CA SER A 29 3.29 13.50 7.57
C SER A 29 2.30 13.00 6.53
N LEU A 30 1.48 13.90 5.99
CA LEU A 30 0.47 13.61 4.98
C LEU A 30 0.68 14.49 3.76
N LEU A 31 0.82 13.86 2.59
CA LEU A 31 0.82 14.55 1.31
C LEU A 31 -0.52 14.36 0.61
N SER A 32 -1.23 15.45 0.37
CA SER A 32 -2.40 15.48 -0.52
C SER A 32 -1.96 15.76 -1.95
N VAL A 33 -2.31 14.88 -2.88
CA VAL A 33 -1.96 15.03 -4.29
C VAL A 33 -3.21 15.36 -5.11
N ASP A 34 -3.11 16.37 -5.97
CA ASP A 34 -4.23 16.90 -6.74
C ASP A 34 -3.78 17.53 -8.08
N LYS A 35 -4.69 18.18 -8.80
CA LYS A 35 -4.37 19.03 -9.96
C LYS A 35 -5.13 20.35 -9.90
N ALA A 36 -5.13 20.97 -8.70
CA ALA A 36 -5.97 22.11 -8.37
C ALA A 36 -5.70 23.38 -9.22
N ASN A 37 -4.60 23.40 -9.97
CA ASN A 37 -4.31 24.48 -10.93
C ASN A 37 -5.03 24.35 -12.28
N VAL A 38 -5.74 23.23 -12.52
CA VAL A 38 -6.43 22.96 -13.79
C VAL A 38 -7.83 22.39 -13.59
N LEU A 39 -8.05 21.51 -12.60
CA LEU A 39 -9.30 20.77 -12.42
C LEU A 39 -10.04 21.24 -11.16
N GLU A 40 -11.24 21.81 -11.34
CA GLU A 40 -12.08 22.33 -10.24
C GLU A 40 -12.48 21.24 -9.23
N SER A 41 -12.70 20.01 -9.70
CA SER A 41 -12.96 18.86 -8.83
C SER A 41 -11.82 18.60 -7.84
N THR A 42 -10.59 18.93 -8.24
CA THR A 42 -9.39 18.76 -7.41
C THR A 42 -9.00 20.03 -6.65
N GLU A 43 -9.55 21.19 -7.04
CA GLU A 43 -9.57 22.40 -6.20
C GLU A 43 -10.46 22.18 -4.97
N LEU A 44 -11.68 21.64 -5.19
CA LEU A 44 -12.57 21.21 -4.09
C LEU A 44 -11.88 20.20 -3.18
N TRP A 45 -11.19 19.21 -3.77
CA TRP A 45 -10.37 18.24 -3.03
C TRP A 45 -9.38 18.93 -2.09
N ARG A 46 -8.56 19.84 -2.63
CA ARG A 46 -7.56 20.57 -1.84
C ARG A 46 -8.21 21.37 -0.71
N SER A 47 -9.32 22.05 -0.98
CA SER A 47 -10.06 22.83 0.01
C SER A 47 -10.53 21.97 1.18
N VAL A 48 -11.22 20.85 0.89
CA VAL A 48 -11.77 19.96 1.92
C VAL A 48 -10.68 19.26 2.72
N VAL A 49 -9.58 18.83 2.08
CA VAL A 49 -8.44 18.21 2.79
C VAL A 49 -7.77 19.24 3.72
N THR A 50 -7.62 20.48 3.26
CA THR A 50 -7.07 21.58 4.08
C THR A 50 -7.96 21.90 5.27
N GLU A 51 -9.28 21.97 5.08
CA GLU A 51 -10.24 22.17 6.17
C GLU A 51 -10.15 21.03 7.19
N THR A 52 -10.20 19.78 6.72
CA THR A 52 -10.10 18.59 7.57
C THR A 52 -8.80 18.59 8.38
N GLY A 53 -7.68 19.01 7.78
CA GLY A 53 -6.38 19.07 8.44
C GLY A 53 -6.31 20.00 9.66
N ARG A 54 -7.25 20.94 9.81
CA ARG A 54 -7.32 21.82 10.99
C ARG A 54 -7.60 21.03 12.28
N ASP A 55 -8.27 19.88 12.17
CA ASP A 55 -8.56 18.98 13.29
C ASP A 55 -7.36 18.06 13.63
N TYR A 56 -6.27 18.13 12.85
CA TYR A 56 -5.08 17.30 12.95
C TYR A 56 -3.79 18.13 13.06
N PRO A 57 -3.68 19.01 14.08
CA PRO A 57 -2.52 19.90 14.22
C PRO A 57 -1.20 19.16 14.48
N ASP A 58 -1.26 17.88 14.84
CA ASP A 58 -0.11 17.00 15.05
C ASP A 58 0.44 16.37 13.75
N ILE A 59 -0.22 16.59 12.61
CA ILE A 59 0.16 16.07 11.30
C ILE A 59 0.66 17.19 10.39
N GLU A 60 1.84 16.99 9.80
CA GLU A 60 2.35 17.89 8.76
C GLU A 60 1.62 17.63 7.44
N LEU A 61 0.66 18.49 7.09
CA LEU A 61 -0.04 18.45 5.80
C LEU A 61 0.75 19.21 4.72
N LYS A 62 0.99 18.56 3.58
CA LYS A 62 1.56 19.15 2.36
C LYS A 62 0.63 18.91 1.16
N HIS A 63 0.75 19.76 0.14
CA HIS A 63 0.07 19.59 -1.13
C HIS A 63 1.07 19.51 -2.28
N MET A 64 0.81 18.65 -3.27
CA MET A 64 1.62 18.52 -4.47
C MET A 64 0.74 18.22 -5.68
N TYR A 65 1.14 18.72 -6.86
CA TYR A 65 0.46 18.35 -8.09
C TYR A 65 0.86 16.97 -8.57
N VAL A 66 -0.07 16.23 -9.18
CA VAL A 66 0.12 14.82 -9.58
C VAL A 66 1.34 14.59 -10.49
N ASP A 67 1.62 15.52 -11.40
CA ASP A 67 2.80 15.47 -12.28
C ASP A 67 4.12 15.64 -11.51
N ASN A 68 4.17 16.59 -10.57
CA ASN A 68 5.33 16.72 -9.68
C ASN A 68 5.45 15.50 -8.76
N CYS A 69 4.33 14.95 -8.27
CA CYS A 69 4.36 13.76 -7.42
C CYS A 69 4.97 12.56 -8.15
N ALA A 70 4.59 12.32 -9.40
CA ALA A 70 5.20 11.28 -10.23
C ALA A 70 6.73 11.48 -10.33
N MET A 71 7.17 12.70 -10.67
CA MET A 71 8.61 13.01 -10.70
C MET A 71 9.31 12.78 -9.36
N GLN A 72 8.66 13.13 -8.24
CA GLN A 72 9.23 13.00 -6.90
C GLN A 72 9.28 11.55 -6.40
N LEU A 73 8.34 10.69 -6.82
CA LEU A 73 8.38 9.25 -6.57
C LEU A 73 9.67 8.65 -7.12
N ILE A 74 10.08 9.04 -8.32
CA ILE A 74 11.35 8.58 -8.90
C ILE A 74 12.55 9.29 -8.25
N ARG A 75 12.46 10.62 -8.07
CA ARG A 75 13.62 11.44 -7.68
C ARG A 75 14.04 11.25 -6.22
N ASN A 76 13.08 11.19 -5.30
CA ASN A 76 13.34 11.09 -3.86
C ASN A 76 12.14 10.44 -3.14
N PRO A 77 11.88 9.13 -3.35
CA PRO A 77 10.71 8.46 -2.79
C PRO A 77 10.68 8.42 -1.25
N SER A 78 11.84 8.49 -0.60
CA SER A 78 11.97 8.42 0.86
C SER A 78 11.38 9.62 1.60
N GLN A 79 11.05 10.70 0.89
CA GLN A 79 10.40 11.89 1.46
C GLN A 79 8.95 11.64 1.87
N PHE A 80 8.30 10.59 1.34
CA PHE A 80 6.89 10.33 1.56
C PHE A 80 6.63 9.45 2.79
N ASP A 81 5.50 9.69 3.44
CA ASP A 81 4.96 8.81 4.49
C ASP A 81 3.57 8.29 4.11
N VAL A 82 2.57 9.18 4.09
CA VAL A 82 1.22 8.88 3.60
C VAL A 82 0.89 9.81 2.44
N ILE A 83 0.38 9.24 1.35
CA ILE A 83 -0.14 9.98 0.20
C ILE A 83 -1.66 9.75 0.14
N VAL A 84 -2.43 10.83 0.00
CA VAL A 84 -3.87 10.78 -0.23
C VAL A 84 -4.20 11.52 -1.53
N THR A 85 -5.02 10.92 -2.38
CA THR A 85 -5.30 11.43 -3.72
C THR A 85 -6.62 10.89 -4.27
N THR A 86 -7.06 11.39 -5.43
CA THR A 86 -8.25 10.93 -6.13
C THR A 86 -8.08 9.52 -6.70
N ASN A 87 -9.16 8.87 -7.13
CA ASN A 87 -9.15 7.49 -7.63
C ASN A 87 -8.16 7.32 -8.80
N LEU A 88 -8.33 8.10 -9.88
CA LEU A 88 -7.46 7.99 -11.06
C LEU A 88 -5.99 8.32 -10.76
N PHE A 89 -5.74 9.31 -9.91
CA PHE A 89 -4.36 9.65 -9.55
C PHE A 89 -3.75 8.61 -8.61
N GLY A 90 -4.55 8.01 -7.73
CA GLY A 90 -4.14 6.94 -6.83
C GLY A 90 -3.76 5.69 -7.60
N ASP A 91 -4.58 5.30 -8.59
CA ASP A 91 -4.30 4.21 -9.52
C ASP A 91 -2.89 4.36 -10.14
N ILE A 92 -2.66 5.48 -10.83
CA ILE A 92 -1.39 5.77 -11.52
C ILE A 92 -0.20 5.83 -10.54
N LEU A 93 -0.32 6.60 -9.46
CA LEU A 93 0.80 6.82 -8.53
C LEU A 93 1.11 5.58 -7.69
N SER A 94 0.11 4.76 -7.37
CA SER A 94 0.30 3.52 -6.62
C SER A 94 1.03 2.48 -7.45
N ASP A 95 0.74 2.37 -8.74
CA ASP A 95 1.47 1.50 -9.68
C ASP A 95 2.90 2.00 -9.91
N GLU A 96 3.10 3.31 -10.03
CA GLU A 96 4.44 3.91 -10.12
C GLU A 96 5.26 3.60 -8.86
N ALA A 97 4.67 3.81 -7.68
CA ALA A 97 5.30 3.48 -6.40
C ALA A 97 5.59 1.98 -6.27
N ALA A 98 4.67 1.12 -6.72
CA ALA A 98 4.83 -0.32 -6.71
C ALA A 98 6.04 -0.76 -7.55
N MET A 99 6.17 -0.23 -8.76
CA MET A 99 7.29 -0.55 -9.66
C MET A 99 8.64 -0.11 -9.07
N LEU A 100 8.68 1.04 -8.38
CA LEU A 100 9.90 1.53 -7.74
C LEU A 100 10.43 0.60 -6.64
N THR A 101 9.56 -0.20 -6.01
CA THR A 101 10.00 -1.20 -5.01
C THR A 101 10.71 -2.40 -5.64
N GLY A 102 10.58 -2.59 -6.95
CA GLY A 102 11.25 -3.63 -7.73
C GLY A 102 10.57 -5.01 -7.71
N SER A 103 9.58 -5.26 -6.83
CA SER A 103 8.83 -6.51 -6.83
C SER A 103 7.36 -6.32 -6.47
N ILE A 104 6.51 -6.37 -7.50
CA ILE A 104 5.04 -6.31 -7.35
C ILE A 104 4.52 -7.52 -6.57
N GLY A 105 5.19 -8.68 -6.66
CA GLY A 105 4.85 -9.92 -5.94
C GLY A 105 4.92 -9.82 -4.41
N MET A 106 5.45 -8.71 -3.89
CA MET A 106 5.58 -8.44 -2.45
C MET A 106 4.54 -7.48 -1.88
N LEU A 107 3.70 -6.87 -2.71
CA LEU A 107 2.91 -5.70 -2.32
C LEU A 107 1.46 -6.07 -1.97
N PRO A 108 1.07 -5.94 -0.68
CA PRO A 108 -0.31 -6.16 -0.25
C PRO A 108 -1.17 -4.91 -0.47
N SER A 109 -2.50 -5.07 -0.45
CA SER A 109 -3.46 -3.97 -0.42
C SER A 109 -4.64 -4.24 0.51
N ALA A 110 -5.32 -3.14 0.88
CA ALA A 110 -6.56 -3.17 1.63
C ALA A 110 -7.52 -2.08 1.12
N SER A 111 -8.74 -2.48 0.81
CA SER A 111 -9.87 -1.60 0.48
C SER A 111 -10.85 -1.60 1.65
N LEU A 112 -10.89 -0.49 2.39
CA LEU A 112 -11.65 -0.37 3.64
C LEU A 112 -12.95 0.43 3.42
N GLY A 113 -14.10 -0.22 3.63
CA GLY A 113 -15.40 0.43 3.74
C GLY A 113 -15.80 0.67 5.21
N GLU A 114 -17.02 1.15 5.43
CA GLU A 114 -17.52 1.41 6.79
C GLU A 114 -17.78 0.13 7.59
N THR A 115 -18.32 -0.90 6.93
CA THR A 115 -18.72 -2.17 7.57
C THR A 115 -18.05 -3.39 6.97
N LYS A 116 -17.35 -3.23 5.84
CA LYS A 116 -16.71 -4.32 5.09
C LYS A 116 -15.33 -3.89 4.64
N ALA A 117 -14.43 -4.86 4.51
CA ALA A 117 -13.11 -4.65 3.96
C ALA A 117 -12.78 -5.77 2.97
N LEU A 118 -11.95 -5.44 1.98
CA LEU A 118 -11.38 -6.38 1.01
C LEU A 118 -9.86 -6.29 1.11
N TYR A 119 -9.20 -7.45 1.12
CA TYR A 119 -7.75 -7.57 1.20
C TYR A 119 -7.28 -8.45 0.04
N GLU A 120 -6.35 -7.94 -0.76
CA GLU A 120 -5.86 -8.61 -1.96
C GLU A 120 -4.40 -8.25 -2.21
N PRO A 121 -3.63 -9.06 -2.93
CA PRO A 121 -2.36 -8.60 -3.50
C PRO A 121 -2.63 -7.62 -4.65
N ILE A 122 -1.71 -6.69 -4.94
CA ILE A 122 -1.88 -5.81 -6.10
C ILE A 122 -1.49 -6.48 -7.44
N HIS A 123 -0.74 -7.58 -7.40
CA HIS A 123 -0.36 -8.28 -8.62
C HIS A 123 -1.60 -8.93 -9.27
N GLY A 124 -1.62 -8.96 -10.60
CA GLY A 124 -2.69 -9.60 -11.36
C GLY A 124 -2.67 -11.14 -11.26
N SER A 125 -3.52 -11.77 -12.07
CA SER A 125 -3.74 -13.24 -12.04
C SER A 125 -2.58 -14.07 -12.59
N ALA A 126 -1.61 -13.46 -13.29
CA ALA A 126 -0.45 -14.12 -13.90
C ALA A 126 -0.79 -15.47 -14.59
N PRO A 127 -1.65 -15.45 -15.64
CA PRO A 127 -2.24 -16.67 -16.21
C PRO A 127 -1.20 -17.61 -16.86
N ASP A 128 -0.07 -17.06 -17.29
CA ASP A 128 1.06 -17.77 -17.86
C ASP A 128 1.79 -18.69 -16.86
N ILE A 129 1.66 -18.42 -15.55
CA ILE A 129 2.28 -19.22 -14.48
C ILE A 129 1.27 -19.99 -13.61
N ALA A 130 -0.03 -19.88 -13.91
CA ALA A 130 -1.08 -20.56 -13.17
C ALA A 130 -0.84 -22.08 -13.11
N GLY A 131 -0.96 -22.66 -11.92
CA GLY A 131 -0.76 -24.10 -11.70
C GLY A 131 0.70 -24.59 -11.74
N LYS A 132 1.68 -23.70 -11.89
CA LYS A 132 3.11 -24.08 -12.00
C LYS A 132 3.88 -24.03 -10.67
N ASN A 133 3.24 -23.66 -9.56
CA ASN A 133 3.86 -23.54 -8.23
C ASN A 133 5.07 -22.57 -8.19
N ILE A 134 5.02 -21.47 -8.97
CA ILE A 134 6.10 -20.46 -9.05
C ILE A 134 5.64 -19.04 -8.71
N ALA A 135 4.35 -18.83 -8.42
CA ALA A 135 3.83 -17.54 -7.98
C ALA A 135 4.38 -17.16 -6.60
N ASN A 136 4.59 -15.87 -6.36
CA ASN A 136 4.99 -15.35 -5.06
C ASN A 136 3.78 -15.26 -4.12
N PRO A 137 3.71 -16.02 -3.02
CA PRO A 137 2.57 -15.95 -2.10
C PRO A 137 2.65 -14.77 -1.12
N LEU A 138 3.78 -14.06 -1.07
CA LEU A 138 4.09 -13.14 0.03
C LEU A 138 3.18 -11.90 0.03
N ALA A 139 2.80 -11.35 -1.13
CA ALA A 139 1.82 -10.27 -1.19
C ALA A 139 0.49 -10.67 -0.52
N THR A 140 -0.09 -11.82 -0.88
CA THR A 140 -1.34 -12.31 -0.29
C THR A 140 -1.20 -12.58 1.22
N ILE A 141 -0.07 -13.15 1.65
CA ILE A 141 0.21 -13.37 3.08
C ILE A 141 0.27 -12.03 3.83
N LEU A 142 0.89 -11.01 3.25
CA LEU A 142 0.93 -9.67 3.85
C LEU A 142 -0.44 -8.98 3.81
N SER A 143 -1.30 -9.26 2.82
CA SER A 143 -2.70 -8.81 2.82
C SER A 143 -3.50 -9.44 3.97
N VAL A 144 -3.20 -10.69 4.35
CA VAL A 144 -3.75 -11.31 5.57
C VAL A 144 -3.24 -10.59 6.83
N ALA A 145 -1.98 -10.15 6.87
CA ALA A 145 -1.49 -9.34 7.98
C ALA A 145 -2.24 -7.99 8.07
N MET A 146 -2.52 -7.34 6.94
CA MET A 146 -3.37 -6.14 6.90
C MET A 146 -4.79 -6.44 7.42
N MET A 147 -5.38 -7.59 7.06
CA MET A 147 -6.69 -8.02 7.58
C MET A 147 -6.71 -8.17 9.10
N LEU A 148 -5.71 -8.84 9.66
CA LEU A 148 -5.57 -9.00 11.11
C LEU A 148 -5.49 -7.64 11.81
N ARG A 149 -4.69 -6.73 11.25
CA ARG A 149 -4.48 -5.38 11.80
C ARG A 149 -5.73 -4.50 11.72
N HIS A 150 -6.39 -4.46 10.56
CA HIS A 150 -7.41 -3.44 10.27
C HIS A 150 -8.85 -3.90 10.49
N SER A 151 -9.14 -5.21 10.36
CA SER A 151 -10.50 -5.74 10.53
C SER A 151 -10.67 -6.56 11.80
N LEU A 152 -9.65 -7.30 12.23
CA LEU A 152 -9.76 -8.24 13.35
C LEU A 152 -9.22 -7.68 14.67
N ASN A 153 -8.62 -6.48 14.65
CA ASN A 153 -8.01 -5.84 15.81
C ASN A 153 -6.94 -6.73 16.49
N LEU A 154 -6.14 -7.41 15.67
CA LEU A 154 -5.06 -8.32 16.04
C LEU A 154 -3.69 -7.79 15.54
N PRO A 155 -3.23 -6.63 16.03
CA PRO A 155 -2.00 -6.00 15.54
C PRO A 155 -0.74 -6.77 15.93
N GLN A 156 -0.75 -7.52 17.03
CA GLN A 156 0.40 -8.35 17.43
C GLN A 156 0.61 -9.50 16.44
N GLU A 157 -0.47 -10.20 16.08
CA GLU A 157 -0.49 -11.30 15.14
C GLU A 157 -0.13 -10.84 13.72
N ALA A 158 -0.65 -9.69 13.29
CA ALA A 158 -0.25 -9.06 12.04
C ALA A 158 1.28 -8.84 12.00
N SER A 159 1.86 -8.30 13.07
CA SER A 159 3.29 -8.08 13.16
C SER A 159 4.11 -9.36 13.25
N LEU A 160 3.58 -10.46 13.79
CA LEU A 160 4.23 -11.77 13.73
C LEU A 160 4.32 -12.29 12.28
N ILE A 161 3.27 -12.12 11.47
CA ILE A 161 3.31 -12.48 10.04
C ILE A 161 4.34 -11.62 9.29
N GLU A 162 4.29 -10.29 9.47
CA GLU A 162 5.22 -9.35 8.84
C GLU A 162 6.69 -9.70 9.18
N LYS A 163 6.98 -9.93 10.47
CA LYS A 163 8.30 -10.34 10.94
C LYS A 163 8.71 -11.70 10.37
N SER A 164 7.78 -12.65 10.24
CA SER A 164 8.05 -13.98 9.68
C SER A 164 8.42 -13.91 8.20
N VAL A 165 7.69 -13.12 7.41
CA VAL A 165 8.03 -12.85 6.00
C VAL A 165 9.41 -12.21 5.90
N ALA A 166 9.68 -11.19 6.71
CA ALA A 166 11.00 -10.55 6.74
C ALA A 166 12.13 -11.52 7.14
N GLY A 167 11.86 -12.43 8.09
CA GLY A 167 12.79 -13.47 8.52
C GLY A 167 13.12 -14.47 7.42
N VAL A 168 12.11 -14.99 6.72
CA VAL A 168 12.28 -15.89 5.57
C VAL A 168 13.10 -15.23 4.46
N LEU A 169 12.84 -13.95 4.17
CA LEU A 169 13.65 -13.21 3.20
C LEU A 169 15.10 -12.98 3.67
N LYS A 170 15.34 -12.77 4.97
CA LYS A 170 16.70 -12.67 5.53
C LYS A 170 17.47 -13.99 5.46
N GLU A 171 16.78 -15.12 5.57
CA GLU A 171 17.35 -16.47 5.37
C GLU A 171 17.65 -16.80 3.90
N GLY A 172 17.35 -15.88 2.98
CA GLY A 172 17.70 -15.99 1.56
C GLY A 172 16.64 -16.67 0.69
N TRP A 173 15.48 -17.04 1.23
CA TRP A 173 14.39 -17.63 0.44
C TRP A 173 13.82 -16.64 -0.58
N ARG A 174 13.68 -17.04 -1.84
CA ARG A 174 13.13 -16.21 -2.92
C ARG A 174 12.26 -17.06 -3.85
N THR A 175 11.10 -16.55 -4.23
CA THR A 175 10.36 -17.05 -5.41
C THR A 175 10.97 -16.50 -6.69
N GLN A 176 10.55 -17.03 -7.84
CA GLN A 176 11.16 -16.73 -9.14
C GLN A 176 11.22 -15.23 -9.47
N ASP A 177 10.19 -14.47 -9.10
CA ASP A 177 10.06 -13.02 -9.33
C ASP A 177 11.05 -12.16 -8.54
N ILE A 178 11.55 -12.65 -7.40
CA ILE A 178 12.51 -11.95 -6.52
C ILE A 178 13.84 -12.69 -6.40
N TYR A 179 14.06 -13.70 -7.23
CA TYR A 179 15.27 -14.50 -7.21
C TYR A 179 16.49 -13.67 -7.63
N SER A 180 17.57 -13.82 -6.89
CA SER A 180 18.90 -13.31 -7.26
C SER A 180 19.96 -14.38 -7.07
N THR A 181 21.04 -14.30 -7.84
CA THR A 181 22.13 -15.28 -7.76
C THR A 181 22.65 -15.41 -6.32
N GLY A 182 22.70 -16.63 -5.80
CA GLY A 182 23.14 -16.93 -4.44
C GLY A 182 22.02 -16.96 -3.39
N SER A 183 20.78 -16.65 -3.78
CA SER A 183 19.60 -16.85 -2.94
C SER A 183 19.02 -18.27 -3.09
N ARG A 184 18.13 -18.66 -2.17
CA ARG A 184 17.47 -19.96 -2.15
C ARG A 184 16.15 -19.88 -2.91
N LEU A 185 16.13 -20.41 -4.13
CA LEU A 185 14.92 -20.48 -4.95
C LEU A 185 13.89 -21.42 -4.29
N ALA A 186 12.64 -20.97 -4.21
CA ALA A 186 11.49 -21.70 -3.69
C ALA A 186 10.30 -21.59 -4.65
N GLY A 187 9.48 -22.64 -4.69
CA GLY A 187 8.13 -22.58 -5.26
C GLY A 187 7.14 -21.87 -4.32
N THR A 188 5.89 -21.70 -4.79
CA THR A 188 4.81 -21.06 -4.01
C THR A 188 4.56 -21.77 -2.68
N GLU A 189 4.37 -23.09 -2.72
CA GLU A 189 4.12 -23.90 -1.53
C GLU A 189 5.33 -23.92 -0.58
N GLU A 190 6.54 -23.99 -1.12
CA GLU A 190 7.76 -24.02 -0.31
C GLU A 190 7.96 -22.70 0.44
N MET A 191 7.70 -21.56 -0.23
CA MET A 191 7.72 -20.23 0.37
C MET A 191 6.67 -20.11 1.48
N GLY A 192 5.42 -20.53 1.22
CA GLY A 192 4.36 -20.52 2.23
C GLY A 192 4.72 -21.37 3.46
N ASN A 193 5.25 -22.57 3.25
CA ASN A 193 5.73 -23.43 4.32
C ASN A 193 6.91 -22.83 5.09
N ALA A 194 7.80 -22.08 4.43
CA ALA A 194 8.88 -21.37 5.10
C ALA A 194 8.34 -20.29 6.04
N VAL A 195 7.33 -19.53 5.61
CA VAL A 195 6.67 -18.52 6.46
C VAL A 195 5.99 -19.18 7.67
N VAL A 196 5.26 -20.28 7.49
CA VAL A 196 4.62 -21.02 8.59
C VAL A 196 5.64 -21.54 9.60
N ARG A 197 6.76 -22.12 9.12
CA ARG A 197 7.85 -22.57 10.01
C ARG A 197 8.44 -21.40 10.80
N LYS A 198 8.64 -20.24 10.15
CA LYS A 198 9.18 -19.05 10.81
C LYS A 198 8.22 -18.52 11.87
N LEU A 199 6.92 -18.55 11.61
CA LEU A 199 5.89 -18.14 12.57
C LEU A 199 5.88 -19.00 13.84
N GLY A 200 6.19 -20.29 13.73
CA GLY A 200 6.26 -21.22 14.86
C GLY A 200 7.58 -21.20 15.64
N SER A 201 8.60 -20.47 15.17
CA SER A 201 9.87 -20.33 15.88
C SER A 201 9.79 -19.23 16.95
N SER A 202 10.31 -19.50 18.15
CA SER A 202 10.28 -18.60 19.32
C SER A 202 11.15 -17.34 19.20
N ASP A 203 11.57 -16.95 18.00
CA ASP A 203 12.61 -15.95 17.75
C ASP A 203 12.07 -14.49 17.64
N PHE A 204 10.94 -14.16 18.28
CA PHE A 204 10.26 -12.86 18.10
C PHE A 204 9.87 -12.08 19.36
#